data_AF-A0A520CYF8-F1
#
_entry.id   AF-A0A520CYF8-F1
#
_cell.length_a   1.000
_cell.length_b   1.000
_cell.length_c   1.000
_cell.angle_alpha   90.00
_cell.angle_beta   90.00
_cell.angle_gamma   90.00
#
_symmetry.space_group_name_H-M   'P 1'
#
loop_
_entity.id
_entity.type
_entity.pdbx_description
1 polymer ?
#
loop_
_entity_poly.entity_id
_entity_poly.type
_entity_poly.pdbx_seq_one_letter_code
_entity_poly.pdbx_strand_id
1 'polypeptide(L)' 'MALDIFYTPKAKETFGLVYNFINEKFGVKVANKFLNKAEKIIFLISEQPFMSKPSSIDENVRIANFSKHTSLFYQVSG' A
#
# COMPACT_ATOMS: atom_id res chain seq x y z
N MET A 1 -16.74 -0.28 10.70
CA MET A 1 -16.77 1.01 9.98
C MET A 1 -15.42 1.11 9.28
N ALA A 2 -15.41 1.06 7.96
CA ALA A 2 -14.18 1.24 7.19
C ALA A 2 -14.02 2.73 6.89
N LEU A 3 -12.79 3.24 6.99
CA LEU A 3 -12.46 4.60 6.55
C LEU A 3 -12.39 4.66 5.03
N ASP A 4 -12.71 5.82 4.46
CA ASP A 4 -12.51 6.07 3.04
C ASP A 4 -11.01 6.12 2.69
N ILE A 5 -10.65 5.51 1.56
CA ILE A 5 -9.27 5.43 1.08
C ILE A 5 -9.06 6.48 0.00
N PHE A 6 -8.08 7.36 0.22
CA PHE A 6 -7.64 8.34 -0.76
C PHE A 6 -6.19 8.08 -1.18
N TYR A 7 -5.96 8.02 -2.48
CA TYR A 7 -4.61 7.87 -3.05
C TYR A 7 -4.05 9.23 -3.45
N THR A 8 -2.85 9.54 -2.97
CA THR A 8 -2.13 10.71 -3.49
C THR A 8 -1.69 10.46 -4.94
N PRO A 9 -1.53 11.51 -5.77
CA PRO A 9 -1.08 11.35 -7.16
C PRO A 9 0.23 10.57 -7.27
N LYS A 10 1.18 10.86 -6.37
CA LYS A 10 2.47 10.16 -6.29
C LYS A 10 2.32 8.69 -5.90
N ALA A 11 1.41 8.37 -4.98
CA ALA A 11 1.15 6.98 -4.61
C ALA A 11 0.56 6.18 -5.78
N LYS A 12 -0.39 6.77 -6.52
CA LYS A 12 -0.99 6.14 -7.70
C LYS A 12 0.05 5.87 -8.79
N GLU A 13 0.91 6.85 -9.06
CA GLU A 13 2.01 6.70 -10.02
C GLU A 13 3.00 5.60 -9.59
N THR A 14 3.48 5.67 -8.35
CA THR A 14 4.44 4.69 -7.80
C THR A 14 3.86 3.28 -7.82
N PHE A 15 2.59 3.12 -7.47
CA PHE A 15 1.91 1.83 -7.49
C PHE A 15 1.84 1.26 -8.90
N GLY A 16 1.51 2.09 -9.90
CA GLY A 16 1.53 1.72 -11.31
C GLY A 16 2.92 1.32 -11.81
N LEU A 17 3.97 2.08 -11.43
CA LEU A 17 5.36 1.77 -11.79
C LEU A 17 5.82 0.43 -11.20
N VAL A 18 5.47 0.14 -9.94
CA VAL A 18 5.80 -1.16 -9.31
C VAL A 18 5.06 -2.31 -9.99
N TYR A 19 3.78 -2.13 -10.32
CA TYR A 19 3.02 -3.14 -11.08
C TYR A 19 3.67 -3.40 -12.45
N ASN A 20 3.97 -2.35 -13.20
CA ASN A 20 4.59 -2.45 -14.52
C ASN A 20 5.95 -3.14 -14.44
N PHE A 21 6.79 -2.76 -13.48
CA PHE A 21 8.08 -3.41 -13.25
C PHE A 21 7.93 -4.92 -13.00
N ILE A 22 6.97 -5.32 -12.15
CA ILE A 22 6.73 -6.73 -11.87
C ILE A 22 6.20 -7.44 -13.12
N ASN A 23 5.30 -6.80 -13.87
CA ASN A 23 4.75 -7.34 -15.11
C ASN A 23 5.83 -7.55 -16.18
N GLU A 24 6.71 -6.58 -16.39
CA GLU A 24 7.79 -6.67 -17.36
C GLU A 24 8.85 -7.71 -16.99
N LYS A 25 9.15 -7.88 -15.70
CA LYS A 25 10.20 -8.81 -15.24
C LYS A 25 9.71 -10.24 -14.99
N PHE A 26 8.48 -10.39 -14.49
CA PHE A 26 7.95 -11.66 -13.98
C PHE A 26 6.61 -12.06 -14.59
N GLY A 27 6.03 -11.23 -15.45
CA GLY A 27 4.78 -11.48 -16.15
C GLY A 27 3.52 -11.13 -15.37
N VAL A 28 2.41 -11.03 -16.11
CA VAL A 28 1.11 -10.55 -15.61
C VAL A 28 0.55 -11.35 -14.45
N LYS A 29 0.81 -12.66 -14.39
CA LYS A 29 0.33 -13.52 -13.28
C LYS A 29 0.93 -13.09 -11.95
N VAL A 30 2.21 -12.71 -11.92
CA VAL A 30 2.90 -12.27 -10.70
C VAL A 30 2.49 -10.85 -10.35
N ALA A 31 2.34 -9.98 -11.35
CA ALA A 31 1.86 -8.61 -11.16
C ALA A 31 0.43 -8.58 -10.56
N ASN A 32 -0.46 -9.45 -11.04
CA ASN A 32 -1.82 -9.57 -10.49
C ASN A 32 -1.83 -10.14 -9.07
N LYS A 33 -0.90 -11.04 -8.72
CA LYS A 33 -0.75 -11.48 -7.32
C LYS A 33 -0.31 -10.34 -6.40
N PHE A 34 0.59 -9.47 -6.87
CA PHE A 34 0.98 -8.27 -6.16
C PHE A 34 -0.22 -7.33 -5.96
N LEU A 35 -0.99 -7.06 -7.02
CA LEU A 35 -2.17 -6.20 -6.98
C LEU A 35 -3.17 -6.70 -5.93
N ASN A 36 -3.56 -7.97 -6.02
CA ASN A 36 -4.49 -8.59 -5.07
C ASN A 36 -3.99 -8.53 -3.62
N LYS A 37 -2.68 -8.62 -3.39
CA LYS A 37 -2.11 -8.54 -2.05
C LYS A 37 -2.13 -7.11 -1.51
N ALA A 38 -1.82 -6.14 -2.36
CA ALA A 38 -1.87 -4.73 -2.01
C ALA A 38 -3.31 -4.30 -1.67
N GLU A 39 -4.29 -4.67 -2.49
CA GLU A 39 -5.70 -4.33 -2.24
C GLU A 39 -6.21 -4.91 -0.92
N LYS A 40 -5.88 -6.17 -0.61
CA LYS A 40 -6.25 -6.79 0.67
C LYS A 40 -5.70 -6.02 1.88
N ILE A 41 -4.48 -5.50 1.76
CA ILE A 41 -3.85 -4.76 2.86
C ILE A 41 -4.38 -3.34 2.96
N ILE A 42 -4.67 -2.71 1.84
CA ILE A 42 -5.33 -1.40 1.82
C ILE A 42 -6.73 -1.50 2.42
N PHE A 43 -7.49 -2.54 2.09
CA PHE A 43 -8.78 -2.83 2.70
C PHE A 43 -8.63 -3.07 4.21
N LEU A 44 -7.66 -3.87 4.64
CA LEU A 44 -7.39 -4.09 6.07
C LEU A 44 -7.03 -2.79 6.80
N ILE A 45 -6.26 -1.90 6.17
CA ILE A 45 -5.93 -0.57 6.71
C ILE A 45 -7.20 0.29 6.84
N SER A 46 -8.14 0.19 5.90
CA SER A 46 -9.42 0.92 6.00
C SER A 46 -10.25 0.46 7.20
N GLU A 47 -10.22 -0.83 7.55
CA GLU A 47 -10.92 -1.38 8.71
C GLU A 47 -10.17 -1.16 10.03
N GLN A 48 -8.83 -1.21 9.97
CA GLN A 48 -7.94 -1.10 11.14
C GLN A 48 -6.78 -0.14 10.88
N PRO A 49 -7.04 1.18 10.81
CA PRO A 49 -6.06 2.20 10.41
C PRO A 49 -4.88 2.35 11.38
N PHE A 50 -5.00 1.86 12.61
CA PHE A 50 -3.96 1.93 13.63
C PHE A 50 -3.18 0.62 13.81
N MET A 51 -3.41 -0.39 12.97
CA MET A 51 -2.75 -1.70 13.05
C MET A 51 -1.24 -1.62 12.78
N SER A 52 -0.81 -0.71 11.91
CA SER A 52 0.60 -0.58 11.54
C SER A 52 1.36 0.36 12.47
N LYS A 53 2.66 0.10 12.62
CA LYS A 53 3.54 0.94 13.44
C LYS A 53 3.66 2.35 12.83
N PRO A 54 3.71 3.40 13.67
CA PRO A 54 4.08 4.73 13.20
C PRO A 54 5.50 4.71 12.65
N SER A 55 5.76 5.59 11.68
CA SER A 55 7.08 5.84 11.12
C SER A 55 7.96 6.51 12.17
N SER A 56 9.26 6.23 12.14
CA SER A 56 10.24 6.96 12.94
C SER A 56 10.42 8.42 12.49
N ILE A 57 9.92 8.78 11.30
CA ILE A 57 10.10 10.10 10.69
C ILE A 57 8.94 11.04 11.07
N ASP A 58 7.71 10.51 11.13
CA ASP A 58 6.50 11.27 11.45
C ASP A 58 5.48 10.34 12.13
N GLU A 59 4.97 10.76 13.28
CA GLU A 59 4.04 10.01 14.12
C GLU A 59 2.68 9.79 13.44
N ASN A 60 2.32 10.69 12.51
CA ASN A 60 1.08 10.65 11.75
C ASN A 60 1.17 9.75 10.52
N VAL A 61 2.39 9.42 10.09
CA VAL A 61 2.64 8.52 8.96
C VAL A 61 2.88 7.12 9.49
N ARG A 62 2.15 6.15 8.96
CA ARG A 62 2.24 4.73 9.32
C ARG A 62 2.80 3.93 8.16
N ILE A 63 3.50 2.85 8.49
CA ILE A 63 4.18 2.00 7.52
C ILE A 63 3.59 0.59 7.57
N ALA A 64 2.84 0.22 6.54
CA ALA A 64 2.34 -1.13 6.34
C ALA A 64 3.27 -1.93 5.41
N ASN A 65 3.87 -3.00 5.94
CA ASN A 65 4.72 -3.88 5.14
C ASN A 65 3.87 -5.03 4.57
N PHE A 66 3.72 -5.07 3.26
CA PHE A 66 3.00 -6.18 2.61
C PHE A 66 3.93 -7.16 1.91
N SER A 67 5.16 -6.77 1.61
CA SER A 67 6.20 -7.67 1.13
C SER A 67 7.53 -7.35 1.81
N LYS A 68 8.52 -8.25 1.71
CA LYS A 68 9.89 -7.97 2.18
C LYS A 68 10.56 -6.82 1.44
N HIS A 69 10.06 -6.48 0.26
CA HIS A 69 10.63 -5.49 -0.66
C HIS A 69 9.71 -4.28 -0.87
N THR A 70 8.54 -4.26 -0.22
CA THR A 70 7.53 -3.22 -0.49
C THR A 70 6.78 -2.86 0.78
N SER A 71 6.82 -1.57 1.07
CA SER A 71 6.15 -0.92 2.18
C SER A 71 5.19 0.12 1.63
N LEU A 72 4.02 0.22 2.24
CA LEU A 72 3.02 1.23 1.95
C LEU A 72 3.02 2.25 3.08
N PHE A 73 3.18 3.51 2.70
CA PHE A 73 3.12 4.64 3.62
C PHE A 73 1.73 5.26 3.52
N TYR A 74 1.10 5.47 4.66
CA TYR A 74 -0.23 6.08 4.72
C TYR A 74 -0.36 6.97 5.95
N GLN A 75 -1.30 7.90 5.88
CA GLN A 75 -1.66 8.78 6.98
C GLN A 75 -3.15 8.60 7.28
N VAL A 76 -3.52 8.65 8.55
CA VAL A 76 -4.92 8.62 9.00
C VAL A 76 -5.29 10.06 9.31
N SER A 77 -6.27 10.61 8.59
CA SER A 77 -6.84 11.93 8.87
C SER A 77 -8.24 11.75 9.43
N GLY A 78 -8.55 12.46 10.52
CA GLY A 78 -9.86 12.45 11.19
C GLY A 78 -10.57 13.79 11.04
#